data_AF-A0A3S5B459-F1
#
_entry.id   AF-A0A3S5B459-F1
#
_cell.length_a   1.000
_cell.length_b   1.000
_cell.length_c   1.000
_cell.angle_alpha   90.00
_cell.angle_beta   90.00
_cell.angle_gamma   90.00
#
_symmetry.space_group_name_H-M   'P 1'
#
loop_
_entity.id
_entity.type
_entity.pdbx_description
1 polymer ?
#
loop_
_entity_poly.entity_id
_entity_poly.type
_entity_poly.pdbx_seq_one_letter_code
_entity_poly.pdbx_strand_id
1 'polypeptide(L)'
;MNKAMELGRECLKLWGYRRVDELIWVKTNQLQRLIRTGRTGHWLNHGKEHCLIGVKGVPKGVNRGLDCDVIVSEVRETSHKPDEIYGIIERLSPGTRKLELFGRPHNVQPNW
;
A
#
# COMPACT_ATOMS: atom_id res chain seq x y z
N MET A 1 -8.07 -16.88 6.33
CA MET A 1 -7.65 -16.22 5.07
C MET A 1 -8.23 -14.81 5.05
N ASN A 2 -7.51 -13.79 4.57
CA ASN A 2 -8.03 -12.41 4.55
C ASN A 2 -8.93 -12.21 3.31
N LYS A 3 -10.25 -12.30 3.49
CA LYS A 3 -11.26 -12.26 2.42
C LYS A 3 -11.19 -11.00 1.55
N ALA A 4 -10.74 -9.88 2.10
CA ALA A 4 -10.56 -8.64 1.34
C ALA A 4 -9.45 -8.72 0.28
N MET A 5 -8.43 -9.57 0.49
CA MET A 5 -7.33 -9.74 -0.48
C MET A 5 -7.78 -10.44 -1.76
N GLU A 6 -8.65 -11.44 -1.64
CA GLU A 6 -9.24 -12.15 -2.78
C GLU A 6 -10.13 -11.20 -3.59
N LEU A 7 -11.03 -10.52 -2.90
CA LEU A 7 -11.91 -9.54 -3.53
C LEU A 7 -11.11 -8.41 -4.20
N GLY A 8 -10.03 -7.92 -3.56
CA GLY A 8 -9.15 -6.91 -4.15
C GLY A 8 -8.50 -7.37 -5.46
N ARG A 9 -8.10 -8.65 -5.54
CA ARG A 9 -7.56 -9.24 -6.78
C ARG A 9 -8.62 -9.36 -7.87
N GLU A 10 -9.85 -9.72 -7.50
CA GLU A 10 -10.99 -9.75 -8.43
C GLU A 10 -11.33 -8.35 -8.95
N CYS A 11 -11.35 -7.32 -8.09
CA CYS A 11 -11.57 -5.93 -8.48
C CYS A 11 -10.52 -5.43 -9.47
N LEU A 12 -9.22 -5.70 -9.24
CA LEU A 12 -8.16 -5.35 -10.19
C LEU A 12 -8.43 -5.96 -11.57
N LYS A 13 -8.79 -7.25 -11.62
CA LYS A 13 -9.13 -7.94 -12.86
C LYS A 13 -10.35 -7.32 -13.54
N LEU A 14 -11.41 -7.05 -12.79
CA LEU A 14 -12.65 -6.43 -13.28
C LEU A 14 -12.39 -5.05 -13.89
N TRP A 15 -11.51 -4.24 -13.29
CA TRP A 15 -11.14 -2.91 -13.80
C TRP A 15 -10.10 -2.93 -14.92
N GLY A 16 -9.66 -4.11 -15.35
CA GLY A 16 -8.72 -4.32 -16.44
C GLY A 16 -7.26 -4.11 -16.06
N TYR A 17 -6.91 -4.25 -14.78
CA TYR A 17 -5.54 -4.25 -14.29
C TYR A 17 -5.02 -5.68 -14.15
N ARG A 18 -3.74 -5.87 -14.46
CA ARG A 18 -2.99 -7.09 -14.14
C ARG A 18 -2.19 -6.86 -12.87
N ARG A 19 -2.37 -7.69 -11.84
CA ARG A 19 -1.52 -7.64 -10.64
C ARG A 19 -0.08 -7.96 -11.05
N VAL A 20 0.86 -7.11 -10.65
CA VAL A 20 2.29 -7.27 -10.94
C VAL A 20 3.15 -7.34 -9.69
N ASP A 21 2.67 -6.78 -8.58
CA ASP A 21 3.43 -6.73 -7.34
C ASP A 21 2.50 -6.67 -6.11
N GLU A 22 3.06 -6.77 -4.92
CA GLU A 22 2.36 -6.69 -3.62
C GLU A 22 3.26 -6.01 -2.59
N LEU A 23 2.98 -4.74 -2.29
CA LEU A 23 3.71 -3.95 -1.29
C LEU A 23 3.21 -4.30 0.12
N ILE A 24 4.14 -4.55 1.03
CA ILE A 24 3.86 -4.95 2.41
C ILE A 24 4.20 -3.79 3.35
N TRP A 25 3.23 -3.35 4.13
CA TRP A 25 3.47 -2.45 5.26
C TRP A 25 3.59 -3.25 6.55
N VAL A 26 4.81 -3.34 7.09
CA VAL A 26 5.13 -3.89 8.40
C VAL A 26 4.94 -2.81 9.45
N LYS A 27 4.09 -3.11 10.44
CA LYS A 27 3.63 -2.16 11.45
C LYS A 27 4.53 -2.16 12.67
N THR A 28 5.16 -1.02 12.96
CA THR A 28 5.97 -0.84 14.16
C THR A 28 5.34 0.13 15.15
N ASN A 29 5.79 0.07 16.40
CA ASN A 29 5.54 1.11 17.40
C ASN A 29 6.69 2.14 17.43
N GLN A 30 6.58 3.15 18.30
CA GLN A 30 7.61 4.19 18.50
C GLN A 30 9.00 3.64 18.90
N LEU A 31 9.08 2.39 19.37
CA LEU A 31 10.34 1.72 19.69
C LEU A 31 10.83 0.81 18.56
N GLN A 32 10.26 0.95 17.35
CA GLN A 32 10.55 0.13 16.17
C GLN A 32 10.33 -1.38 16.38
N ARG A 33 9.43 -1.75 17.30
CA ARG A 33 9.02 -3.14 17.55
C ARG A 33 7.74 -3.45 16.81
N LEU A 34 7.62 -4.69 16.29
CA LEU A 34 6.43 -5.15 15.60
C LEU A 34 5.19 -5.08 16.49
N ILE A 35 4.12 -4.49 15.95
CA ILE A 35 2.82 -4.47 16.61
C ILE A 35 2.18 -5.85 16.48
N ARG A 36 1.79 -6.41 17.63
CA ARG A 36 1.15 -7.73 17.74
C ARG A 36 -0.25 -7.57 18.31
N THR A 37 -1.16 -7.00 17.53
CA THR A 37 -2.57 -6.95 17.91
C THR A 37 -3.25 -8.27 17.55
N GLY A 38 -3.80 -8.93 18.59
CA GLY A 38 -4.68 -10.07 18.41
C GLY A 38 -5.99 -9.65 17.75
N ARG A 39 -6.53 -10.50 16.89
CA ARG A 39 -7.90 -10.36 16.37
C ARG A 39 -8.68 -11.61 16.73
N THR A 40 -9.86 -11.43 17.31
CA THR A 40 -10.80 -12.52 17.60
C THR A 40 -11.06 -13.34 16.33
N GLY A 41 -10.89 -14.66 16.41
CA GLY A 41 -11.05 -15.57 15.26
C GLY A 41 -9.81 -15.77 14.39
N HIS A 42 -8.63 -15.24 14.78
CA HIS A 42 -7.37 -15.47 14.08
C HIS A 42 -6.32 -16.15 14.97
N TRP A 43 -5.64 -17.15 14.42
CA TRP A 43 -4.54 -17.87 15.08
C TRP A 43 -3.21 -17.11 15.08
N LEU A 44 -3.07 -16.09 14.23
CA LEU A 44 -1.86 -15.28 14.07
C LEU A 44 -2.19 -13.79 14.21
N ASN A 45 -1.28 -13.03 14.83
CA ASN A 45 -1.38 -11.58 14.95
C ASN A 45 -1.19 -10.89 13.60
N HIS A 46 -1.93 -9.81 13.35
CA HIS A 46 -1.85 -9.05 12.10
C HIS A 46 -0.78 -7.95 12.18
N GLY A 47 0.49 -8.34 12.01
CA GLY A 47 1.62 -7.40 12.06
C GLY A 47 1.88 -6.60 10.78
N LYS A 48 1.05 -6.80 9.74
CA LYS A 48 1.24 -6.15 8.44
C LYS A 48 -0.06 -5.91 7.68
N GLU A 49 -0.04 -4.91 6.81
CA GLU A 49 -1.04 -4.67 5.78
C GLU A 49 -0.45 -4.89 4.39
N HIS A 50 -1.30 -5.21 3.42
CA HIS A 50 -0.92 -5.50 2.05
C HIS A 50 -1.51 -4.44 1.12
N CYS A 51 -0.74 -4.00 0.13
CA CYS A 51 -1.15 -3.10 -0.93
C CYS A 51 -0.89 -3.77 -2.29
N LEU A 52 -1.96 -4.11 -3.00
CA LEU A 52 -1.86 -4.76 -4.31
C LEU A 52 -1.45 -3.75 -5.38
N ILE A 53 -0.44 -4.06 -6.19
CA ILE A 53 0.01 -3.21 -7.29
C ILE A 53 -0.46 -3.79 -8.62
N GLY A 54 -1.27 -3.02 -9.35
CA GLY A 54 -1.82 -3.37 -10.65
C GLY A 54 -1.27 -2.50 -11.77
N VAL A 55 -1.04 -3.10 -12.95
CA VAL A 55 -0.69 -2.38 -14.18
C VAL A 55 -1.81 -2.50 -15.21
N LYS A 56 -2.10 -1.42 -15.93
CA LYS A 56 -3.00 -1.40 -17.07
C LYS A 56 -2.27 -0.88 -18.30
N GLY A 57 -2.38 -1.58 -19.42
CA GLY A 57 -1.60 -1.30 -20.62
C GLY A 57 -0.09 -1.52 -20.43
N VAL A 58 0.72 -0.76 -21.18
CA VAL A 58 2.20 -0.83 -21.15
C VAL A 58 2.73 0.56 -20.80
N PRO A 59 2.90 0.89 -19.50
CA PRO A 59 3.41 2.19 -19.08
C PRO A 59 4.85 2.39 -19.57
N LYS A 60 5.15 3.61 -20.04
CA LYS A 60 6.48 4.05 -20.47
C LYS A 60 7.00 5.12 -19.51
N GLY A 61 8.32 5.24 -19.35
CA GLY A 61 8.93 6.27 -18.51
C GLY A 61 8.73 6.06 -17.00
N VAL A 62 8.54 4.83 -16.55
CA VAL A 62 8.42 4.46 -15.13
C VAL A 62 9.76 3.95 -14.59
N ASN A 63 10.17 4.45 -13.42
CA ASN A 63 11.41 4.08 -12.77
C ASN A 63 11.24 2.81 -11.93
N ARG A 64 11.22 1.65 -12.59
CA ARG A 64 10.98 0.37 -11.93
C ARG A 64 12.22 -0.08 -11.15
N GLY A 65 12.00 -0.66 -9.95
CA GLY A 65 13.06 -1.27 -9.15
C GLY A 65 13.93 -0.29 -8.34
N LEU A 66 13.53 0.98 -8.21
CA LEU A 66 14.20 1.93 -7.31
C LEU A 66 13.92 1.65 -5.83
N ASP A 67 12.69 1.21 -5.53
CA ASP A 67 12.22 0.90 -4.19
C ASP A 67 11.90 -0.59 -4.07
N CYS A 68 12.03 -1.13 -2.86
CA CYS A 68 11.61 -2.49 -2.53
C CYS A 68 10.10 -2.56 -2.20
N ASP A 69 9.60 -3.78 -2.06
CA ASP A 69 8.19 -4.11 -1.79
C ASP A 69 7.85 -4.15 -0.29
N VAL A 70 8.68 -3.57 0.58
CA VAL A 70 8.43 -3.53 2.04
C VAL A 70 8.58 -2.11 2.59
N ILE A 71 7.53 -1.64 3.25
CA ILE A 71 7.56 -0.44 4.12
C ILE A 71 7.60 -0.92 5.57
N VAL A 72 8.55 -0.42 6.35
CA VAL A 72 8.58 -0.58 7.81
C VAL A 72 8.36 0.79 8.42
N SER A 73 7.22 1.02 9.05
CA SER A 73 6.92 2.32 9.67
C SER A 73 5.87 2.23 10.76
N GLU A 74 5.82 3.30 11.55
CA GLU A 74 4.99 3.39 12.73
C GLU A 74 3.51 3.48 12.40
N VAL A 75 2.68 2.80 13.20
CA VAL A 75 1.23 2.96 13.12
C VAL A 75 0.82 4.26 13.79
N ARG A 76 -0.02 5.02 13.08
CA ARG A 76 -0.63 6.27 13.56
C ARG A 76 -2.10 6.03 13.93
N GLU A 77 -3.01 6.94 13.56
CA GLU A 77 -4.43 6.77 13.80
C GLU A 77 -5.02 5.57 13.02
N THR A 78 -6.17 5.08 13.50
CA THR A 78 -6.89 3.99 12.84
C THR A 78 -7.14 4.29 11.37
N SER A 79 -6.72 3.34 10.53
CA SER A 79 -6.78 3.39 9.05
C SER A 79 -5.82 4.36 8.37
N HIS A 80 -4.98 5.10 9.10
CA HIS A 80 -3.93 5.96 8.53
C HIS A 80 -2.82 5.09 7.93
N LYS A 81 -2.61 5.21 6.61
CA LYS A 81 -1.58 4.49 5.86
C LYS A 81 -0.22 5.21 5.96
N PRO A 82 0.90 4.51 5.73
CA PRO A 82 2.23 5.10 5.83
C PRO A 82 2.47 6.13 4.71
N ASP A 83 2.98 7.31 5.04
CA ASP A 83 3.28 8.37 4.06
C ASP A 83 4.39 7.96 3.08
N GLU A 84 5.22 6.98 3.47
CA GLU A 84 6.30 6.45 2.64
C GLU A 84 5.80 5.96 1.26
N ILE A 85 4.52 5.55 1.16
CA ILE A 85 3.92 5.14 -0.11
C ILE A 85 3.90 6.28 -1.14
N TYR A 86 3.71 7.53 -0.71
CA TYR A 86 3.72 8.69 -1.60
C TYR A 86 5.11 8.87 -2.22
N GLY A 87 6.16 8.72 -1.42
CA GLY A 87 7.55 8.81 -1.89
C GLY A 87 7.92 7.70 -2.87
N ILE A 88 7.48 6.46 -2.62
CA ILE A 88 7.68 5.33 -3.53
C ILE A 88 6.98 5.59 -4.88
N ILE A 89 5.73 6.05 -4.84
CA ILE A 89 4.95 6.33 -6.06
C ILE A 89 5.54 7.53 -6.82
N GLU A 90 6.00 8.56 -6.12
CA GLU A 90 6.65 9.72 -6.72
C GLU A 90 7.97 9.35 -7.41
N ARG A 91 8.83 8.53 -6.78
CA ARG A 91 10.06 8.04 -7.41
C ARG A 91 9.77 7.13 -8.60
N LEU A 92 8.71 6.31 -8.53
CA LEU A 92 8.27 5.46 -9.63
C LEU A 92 7.80 6.27 -10.85
N SER A 93 7.10 7.39 -10.63
CA SER A 93 6.51 8.23 -11.69
C SER A 93 6.54 9.73 -11.33
N PRO A 94 7.73 10.37 -11.41
CA PRO A 94 7.94 11.74 -10.93
C PRO A 94 7.11 12.79 -11.69
N GLY A 95 6.54 13.76 -10.98
CA GLY A 95 5.82 14.91 -11.54
C GLY A 95 4.52 14.58 -12.27
N THR A 96 4.11 13.31 -12.30
CA THR A 96 2.87 12.88 -12.96
C THR A 96 1.64 13.16 -12.11
N ARG A 97 0.48 13.32 -12.77
CA ARG A 97 -0.83 13.44 -12.08
C ARG A 97 -1.22 12.09 -11.47
N LYS A 98 -1.58 12.10 -10.20
CA LYS A 98 -1.99 10.95 -9.41
C LYS A 98 -3.40 11.18 -8.89
N LEU A 99 -4.03 10.14 -8.36
CA LEU A 99 -5.37 10.22 -7.79
C LEU A 99 -5.43 9.28 -6.58
N GLU A 100 -5.81 9.83 -5.43
CA GLU A 100 -6.15 9.04 -4.25
C GLU A 100 -7.66 8.99 -4.06
N LEU A 101 -8.21 7.78 -4.04
CA LEU A 101 -9.61 7.55 -3.70
C LEU A 101 -9.71 7.22 -2.20
N PHE A 102 -10.75 7.75 -1.55
CA PHE A 102 -11.03 7.57 -0.11
C PHE A 102 -10.00 8.24 0.83
N GLY A 103 -9.19 9.15 0.31
CA GLY A 103 -8.28 9.98 1.12
C GLY A 103 -9.04 10.90 2.09
N ARG A 104 -8.36 11.26 3.18
CA ARG A 104 -8.78 12.20 4.23
C ARG A 104 -7.93 13.47 4.14
N PRO A 105 -8.23 14.54 4.90
CA PRO A 105 -7.45 15.78 4.84
C PRO A 105 -5.93 15.62 5.04
N HIS A 106 -5.48 14.63 5.83
CA HIS A 106 -4.04 14.35 6.02
C HIS A 106 -3.37 13.67 4.81
N ASN A 107 -4.13 13.21 3.82
CA ASN A 107 -3.63 12.55 2.62
C ASN A 107 -3.34 13.54 1.47
N VAL A 108 -3.66 14.83 1.62
CA VAL A 108 -3.45 15.82 0.56
C VAL A 108 -1.96 16.01 0.30
N GLN A 109 -1.54 15.80 -0.94
CA GLN A 109 -0.14 15.87 -1.38
C GLN A 109 -0.05 16.61 -2.73
N PRO A 110 1.07 17.30 -3.03
CA PRO A 110 1.30 17.85 -4.36
C PRO A 110 1.25 16.74 -5.42
N ASN A 111 0.64 17.03 -6.57
CA ASN A 111 0.46 16.11 -7.72
C ASN A 111 -0.55 14.96 -7.51
N TRP A 112 -1.33 14.97 -6.41
CA TRP A 112 -2.37 13.99 -6.09
C TRP A 112 -3.79 14.53 -6.18
#